data_AF-A0A9W9I7M5-F1
#
_entry.id   AF-A0A9W9I7M5-F1
#
_cell.length_a   1.000
_cell.length_b   1.000
_cell.length_c   1.000
_cell.angle_alpha   90.00
_cell.angle_beta   90.00
_cell.angle_gamma   90.00
#
_symmetry.space_group_name_H-M   'P 1'
#
loop_
_entity.id
_entity.type
_entity.pdbx_description
1 polymer ?
#
loop_
_entity_poly.entity_id
_entity_poly.type
_entity_poly.pdbx_seq_one_letter_code
_entity_poly.pdbx_strand_id
1 'polypeptide(L)'
;MAVEHIPSIISAFGAPDYRDWLRLPARKSNEEKDLIFRREIIPCLNDYAEGGLFTRFQEAHAWVTAFIDPASDFEDALLELERDPNAATITLADFVKHLAGTIITVAWQENMRSFVQMSQLDDNWMTEVRDAFEGALPKLAEHQAWWVLCGRLRLFSLQVGCASAQQDPLDCISGVRAHVSSSISAAGSTSLLKKTRAQAQGKRQHENYHIAWISPLEVEQIAALEMLDEQHGPLPQPHTDNNVYTLGSIKGHNVVIAGLPQTGNNSAAAVITQARTTFPNLRFCLLVGIGGGVPTTTDNGMIRLGDVVVSKPSGEHSGVLQYDHGKAEVARFIRTGALAPPPALLLSAAQALAAQRARSGKDSILSNIQRINTNIRGLQRYTRPISALDALYRPEYTHLDRERPCTQCGCDPSQRVQLIDNGDDNHFLVIHRGTIASGELVIKDARLRDALAEQCNILCFETEAAGVLANFPCLVIRGISDYCDSHKNDYWHGYAAATAAGYARELISYIPKDMSA
;
A
#
# COMPACT_ATOMS: atom_id res chain seq x y z
N MET A 1 -2.93 -8.45 25.57
CA MET A 1 -2.45 -7.11 25.17
C MET A 1 -3.57 -6.42 24.40
N ALA A 2 -3.84 -5.16 24.74
CA ALA A 2 -5.08 -4.44 24.40
C ALA A 2 -5.30 -4.27 22.89
N VAL A 3 -6.52 -4.62 22.45
CA VAL A 3 -7.02 -4.51 21.07
C VAL A 3 -7.63 -3.12 20.88
N GLU A 4 -6.82 -2.06 20.88
CA GLU A 4 -7.34 -0.68 20.89
C GLU A 4 -7.29 0.09 19.56
N HIS A 5 -6.63 -0.38 18.50
CA HIS A 5 -6.59 0.40 17.25
C HIS A 5 -6.61 -0.46 15.98
N ILE A 6 -7.80 -0.97 15.65
CA ILE A 6 -8.16 -1.25 14.25
C ILE A 6 -8.88 0.02 13.76
N PRO A 7 -8.42 0.70 12.69
CA PRO A 7 -9.11 1.86 12.13
C PRO A 7 -10.53 1.48 11.74
N SER A 8 -11.52 2.29 12.11
CA SER A 8 -12.90 2.07 11.67
C SER A 8 -12.95 2.18 10.14
N ILE A 9 -13.35 1.10 9.46
CA ILE A 9 -13.56 1.06 8.00
C ILE A 9 -14.67 2.04 7.56
N ILE A 10 -15.40 2.63 8.50
CA ILE A 10 -16.69 3.28 8.25
C ILE A 10 -16.56 4.74 7.84
N SER A 11 -15.41 5.39 8.07
CA SER A 11 -15.14 6.70 7.47
C SER A 11 -15.20 6.65 5.94
N ALA A 12 -14.92 5.48 5.33
CA ALA A 12 -15.05 5.24 3.90
C ALA A 12 -16.50 5.24 3.40
N PHE A 13 -17.48 5.04 4.29
CA PHE A 13 -18.91 5.11 3.99
C PHE A 13 -19.53 6.46 4.37
N GLY A 14 -18.72 7.45 4.72
CA GLY A 14 -19.18 8.81 5.01
C GLY A 14 -19.93 8.97 6.34
N ALA A 15 -19.86 7.98 7.23
CA ALA A 15 -20.38 8.09 8.60
C ALA A 15 -19.20 8.32 9.59
N PRO A 16 -19.26 9.32 10.48
CA PRO A 16 -18.19 9.57 11.43
C PRO A 16 -18.06 8.43 12.46
N ASP A 17 -16.85 8.23 13.01
CA ASP A 17 -16.64 7.24 14.08
C ASP A 17 -17.27 7.74 15.39
N TYR A 18 -18.17 6.96 15.98
CA TYR A 18 -18.83 7.33 17.24
C TYR A 18 -17.84 7.55 18.40
N ARG A 19 -16.65 6.96 18.32
CA ARG A 19 -15.58 7.16 19.30
C ARG A 19 -14.95 8.53 19.19
N ASP A 20 -14.93 9.13 18.00
CA ASP A 20 -14.47 10.51 17.83
C ASP A 20 -15.45 11.49 18.49
N TRP A 21 -16.74 11.14 18.55
CA TRP A 21 -17.75 11.89 19.31
C TRP A 21 -17.53 11.76 20.83
N LEU A 22 -17.29 10.54 21.32
CA LEU A 22 -16.99 10.28 22.73
C LEU A 22 -15.65 10.88 23.18
N ARG A 23 -14.76 11.19 22.24
CA ARG A 23 -13.45 11.82 22.47
C ARG A 23 -13.46 13.33 22.33
N LEU A 24 -14.62 13.95 22.05
CA LEU A 24 -14.72 15.41 22.04
C LEU A 24 -14.26 15.96 23.40
N PRO A 25 -13.23 16.83 23.44
CA PRO A 25 -12.68 17.31 24.70
C PRO A 25 -13.75 17.99 25.56
N ALA A 26 -13.76 17.72 26.86
CA ALA A 26 -14.63 18.42 27.82
C ALA A 26 -14.50 19.95 27.76
N ARG A 27 -13.39 20.47 27.20
CA ARG A 27 -13.05 21.89 27.07
C ARG A 27 -13.60 22.60 25.82
N LYS A 28 -14.20 21.90 24.84
CA LYS A 28 -14.87 22.56 23.71
C LYS A 28 -16.15 23.25 24.17
N SER A 29 -16.45 24.43 23.61
CA SER A 29 -17.67 25.16 23.99
C SER A 29 -18.92 24.36 23.58
N ASN A 30 -20.05 24.61 24.25
CA ASN A 30 -21.30 23.93 23.90
C ASN A 30 -21.75 24.28 22.46
N GLU A 31 -21.42 25.48 21.96
CA GLU A 31 -21.68 25.93 20.58
C GLU A 31 -20.85 25.14 19.54
N GLU A 32 -19.58 24.84 19.84
CA GLU A 32 -18.74 24.03 18.95
C GLU A 32 -19.20 22.57 18.90
N LYS A 33 -19.72 22.06 20.01
CA LYS A 33 -20.34 20.73 20.05
C LYS A 33 -21.63 20.74 19.25
N ASP A 34 -22.53 21.72 19.45
CA ASP A 34 -23.77 21.89 18.69
C ASP A 34 -23.52 21.92 17.16
N LEU A 35 -22.54 22.70 16.71
CA LEU A 35 -22.20 22.79 15.29
C LEU A 35 -21.78 21.43 14.70
N ILE A 36 -21.01 20.64 15.46
CA ILE A 36 -20.59 19.29 15.04
C ILE A 36 -21.80 18.35 15.01
N PHE A 37 -22.69 18.40 16.01
CA PHE A 37 -23.88 17.56 16.08
C PHE A 37 -24.86 17.85 14.93
N ARG A 38 -25.15 19.12 14.65
CA ARG A 38 -26.04 19.52 13.54
C ARG A 38 -25.43 19.20 12.17
N ARG A 39 -24.13 19.44 11.99
CA ARG A 39 -23.45 19.25 10.69
C ARG A 39 -23.21 17.79 10.36
N GLU A 40 -22.87 16.96 11.34
CA GLU A 40 -22.33 15.62 11.09
C GLU A 40 -23.25 14.50 11.56
N ILE A 41 -24.00 14.70 12.64
CA ILE A 41 -24.73 13.60 13.30
C ILE A 41 -26.18 13.51 12.81
N ILE A 42 -26.91 14.63 12.78
CA ILE A 42 -28.31 14.63 12.28
C ILE A 42 -28.40 14.10 10.84
N PRO A 43 -27.56 14.52 9.88
CA PRO A 43 -27.63 14.00 8.51
C PRO A 43 -27.33 12.49 8.44
N CYS A 44 -26.39 12.00 9.26
CA CYS A 44 -26.11 10.57 9.32
C CYS A 44 -27.30 9.79 9.84
N LEU A 45 -27.92 10.21 10.94
CA LEU A 45 -29.09 9.53 11.51
C LEU A 45 -30.26 9.46 10.53
N ASN A 46 -30.48 10.53 9.76
CA ASN A 46 -31.50 10.55 8.72
C ASN A 46 -31.13 9.61 7.56
N ASP A 47 -29.88 9.60 7.09
CA ASP A 47 -29.40 8.68 6.06
C ASP A 47 -29.49 7.20 6.52
N TYR A 48 -29.21 6.93 7.80
CA TYR A 48 -29.40 5.62 8.43
C TYR A 48 -30.87 5.19 8.41
N ALA A 49 -31.76 6.09 8.84
CA ALA A 49 -33.20 5.84 8.89
C ALA A 49 -33.83 5.67 7.51
N GLU A 50 -33.22 6.25 6.47
CA GLU A 50 -33.62 6.14 5.07
C GLU A 50 -32.96 4.96 4.34
N GLY A 51 -32.09 4.19 5.02
CA GLY A 51 -31.43 3.00 4.45
C GLY A 51 -30.23 3.30 3.54
N GLY A 52 -29.79 4.55 3.47
CA GLY A 52 -28.68 5.00 2.61
C GLY A 52 -27.35 4.34 2.96
N LEU A 53 -27.04 4.15 4.25
CA LEU A 53 -25.84 3.42 4.64
C LEU A 53 -25.89 1.94 4.25
N PHE A 54 -27.03 1.27 4.44
CA PHE A 54 -27.19 -0.14 4.03
C PHE A 54 -26.95 -0.30 2.53
N THR A 55 -27.48 0.63 1.73
CA THR A 55 -27.28 0.65 0.28
C THR A 55 -25.81 0.81 -0.09
N ARG A 56 -25.12 1.80 0.50
CA ARG A 56 -23.68 2.01 0.27
C ARG A 56 -22.82 0.83 0.74
N PHE A 57 -23.23 0.18 1.82
CA PHE A 57 -22.56 -1.01 2.34
C PHE A 57 -22.73 -2.22 1.41
N GLN A 58 -23.92 -2.41 0.83
CA GLN A 58 -24.18 -3.42 -0.20
C GLN A 58 -23.38 -3.16 -1.48
N GLU A 59 -23.32 -1.89 -1.93
CA GLU A 59 -22.55 -1.50 -3.11
C GLU A 59 -21.04 -1.75 -2.95
N ALA A 60 -20.51 -1.48 -1.75
CA ALA A 60 -19.10 -1.70 -1.45
C ALA A 60 -18.73 -3.17 -1.26
N HIS A 61 -19.69 -4.00 -0.85
CA HIS A 61 -19.47 -5.40 -0.51
C HIS A 61 -20.55 -6.29 -1.13
N ALA A 62 -20.35 -6.70 -2.38
CA ALA A 62 -21.33 -7.49 -3.13
C ALA A 62 -21.80 -8.78 -2.44
N TRP A 63 -20.97 -9.40 -1.60
CA TRP A 63 -21.32 -10.59 -0.82
C TRP A 63 -22.35 -10.28 0.28
N VAL A 64 -22.39 -9.04 0.80
CA VAL A 64 -23.36 -8.60 1.81
C VAL A 64 -24.77 -8.70 1.28
N THR A 65 -24.99 -8.39 0.00
CA THR A 65 -26.30 -8.51 -0.65
C THR A 65 -26.87 -9.91 -0.51
N ALA A 66 -26.06 -10.94 -0.79
CA ALA A 66 -26.46 -12.32 -0.55
C ALA A 66 -26.61 -12.63 0.95
N PHE A 67 -25.79 -12.03 1.81
CA PHE A 67 -25.83 -12.25 3.26
C PHE A 67 -27.05 -11.63 3.95
N ILE A 68 -27.65 -10.54 3.44
CA ILE A 68 -28.81 -9.90 4.06
C ILE A 68 -30.12 -10.11 3.27
N ASP A 69 -30.07 -10.89 2.19
CA ASP A 69 -31.23 -11.33 1.45
C ASP A 69 -32.05 -12.35 2.30
N PRO A 70 -33.31 -12.06 2.65
CA PRO A 70 -34.15 -13.01 3.39
C PRO A 70 -34.39 -14.33 2.63
N ALA A 71 -34.25 -14.34 1.30
CA ALA A 71 -34.51 -15.49 0.44
C ALA A 71 -33.27 -16.38 0.21
N SER A 72 -32.07 -15.95 0.61
CA SER A 72 -30.86 -16.76 0.46
C SER A 72 -30.74 -17.82 1.57
N ASP A 73 -30.18 -18.98 1.24
CA ASP A 73 -29.91 -20.02 2.24
C ASP A 73 -28.81 -19.56 3.21
N PHE A 74 -28.99 -19.86 4.49
CA PHE A 74 -28.06 -19.46 5.53
C PHE A 74 -26.68 -20.12 5.35
N GLU A 75 -26.64 -21.38 4.92
CA GLU A 75 -25.40 -22.12 4.69
C GLU A 75 -24.61 -21.57 3.49
N ASP A 76 -25.28 -21.19 2.39
CA ASP A 76 -24.64 -20.55 1.23
C ASP A 76 -24.08 -19.16 1.56
N ALA A 77 -24.80 -18.39 2.38
CA ALA A 77 -24.35 -17.09 2.86
C ALA A 77 -23.17 -17.21 3.84
N LEU A 78 -23.12 -18.31 4.62
CA LEU A 78 -22.03 -18.63 5.53
C LEU A 78 -20.76 -19.03 4.76
N LEU A 79 -20.90 -19.83 3.70
CA LEU A 79 -19.81 -20.23 2.80
C LEU A 79 -19.06 -19.03 2.20
N GLU A 80 -19.78 -17.98 1.82
CA GLU A 80 -19.17 -16.73 1.32
C GLU A 80 -18.42 -15.95 2.42
N LEU A 81 -18.87 -16.04 3.68
CA LEU A 81 -18.18 -15.49 4.85
C LEU A 81 -16.92 -16.28 5.21
N GLU A 82 -16.96 -17.61 5.04
CA GLU A 82 -15.85 -18.52 5.28
C GLU A 82 -14.76 -18.48 4.19
N ARG A 83 -15.08 -17.98 2.98
CA ARG A 83 -14.09 -17.76 1.92
C ARG A 83 -13.08 -16.66 2.26
N ASP A 84 -13.48 -15.64 3.04
CA ASP A 84 -12.59 -14.58 3.55
C ASP A 84 -12.97 -14.15 4.99
N PRO A 85 -12.66 -15.00 5.99
CA PRO A 85 -13.17 -14.85 7.35
C PRO A 85 -12.56 -13.66 8.10
N ASN A 86 -11.44 -13.10 7.64
CA ASN A 86 -10.81 -11.95 8.29
C ASN A 86 -11.43 -10.63 7.81
N ALA A 87 -11.56 -10.43 6.50
CA ALA A 87 -12.10 -9.19 5.97
C ALA A 87 -13.62 -9.09 6.19
N ALA A 88 -14.37 -10.16 5.93
CA ALA A 88 -15.83 -10.16 6.07
C ALA A 88 -16.27 -9.99 7.53
N THR A 89 -15.61 -10.68 8.46
CA THR A 89 -15.97 -10.64 9.88
C THR A 89 -15.58 -9.31 10.54
N ILE A 90 -14.44 -8.70 10.16
CA ILE A 90 -14.08 -7.36 10.64
C ILE A 90 -15.07 -6.33 10.12
N THR A 91 -15.42 -6.41 8.83
CA THR A 91 -16.36 -5.51 8.18
C THR A 91 -17.75 -5.59 8.82
N LEU A 92 -18.25 -6.80 9.12
CA LEU A 92 -19.51 -7.00 9.84
C LEU A 92 -19.44 -6.52 11.29
N ALA A 93 -18.38 -6.87 12.01
CA ALA A 93 -18.22 -6.48 13.40
C ALA A 93 -18.13 -4.95 13.54
N ASP A 94 -17.53 -4.25 12.58
CA ASP A 94 -17.44 -2.80 12.61
C ASP A 94 -18.77 -2.15 12.17
N PHE A 95 -19.43 -2.64 11.11
CA PHE A 95 -20.75 -2.16 10.70
C PHE A 95 -21.78 -2.27 11.84
N VAL A 96 -21.81 -3.42 12.51
CA VAL A 96 -22.74 -3.67 13.62
C VAL A 96 -22.34 -2.87 14.87
N LYS A 97 -21.04 -2.69 15.16
CA LYS A 97 -20.59 -1.82 16.27
C LYS A 97 -20.99 -0.37 16.07
N HIS A 98 -20.95 0.15 14.84
CA HIS A 98 -21.39 1.52 14.57
C HIS A 98 -22.90 1.64 14.59
N LEU A 99 -23.62 0.64 14.10
CA LEU A 99 -25.07 0.63 14.18
C LEU A 99 -25.55 0.52 15.64
N ALA A 100 -24.94 -0.37 16.42
CA ALA A 100 -25.13 -0.48 17.87
C ALA A 100 -24.65 0.77 18.61
N GLY A 101 -23.54 1.39 18.19
CA GLY A 101 -23.02 2.64 18.78
C GLY A 101 -23.94 3.82 18.52
N THR A 102 -24.55 3.89 17.34
CA THR A 102 -25.59 4.85 16.98
C THR A 102 -26.83 4.61 17.84
N ILE A 103 -27.27 3.36 17.99
CA ILE A 103 -28.40 2.96 18.85
C ILE A 103 -28.10 3.20 20.34
N ILE A 104 -26.88 2.98 20.82
CA ILE A 104 -26.45 3.27 22.21
C ILE A 104 -26.38 4.78 22.44
N THR A 105 -25.97 5.56 21.42
CA THR A 105 -26.05 7.02 21.46
C THR A 105 -27.51 7.49 21.49
N VAL A 106 -28.42 6.77 20.83
CA VAL A 106 -29.87 6.97 20.94
C VAL A 106 -30.38 6.55 22.33
N ALA A 107 -29.93 5.42 22.88
CA ALA A 107 -30.32 4.94 24.21
C ALA A 107 -29.76 5.81 25.35
N TRP A 108 -28.68 6.55 25.07
CA TRP A 108 -28.20 7.65 25.91
C TRP A 108 -29.21 8.82 25.98
N GLN A 109 -30.38 8.73 25.33
CA GLN A 109 -31.55 9.56 25.58
C GLN A 109 -32.00 9.55 27.04
N GLU A 110 -31.90 8.45 27.79
CA GLU A 110 -32.43 8.45 29.18
C GLU A 110 -31.60 9.36 30.10
N ASN A 111 -30.27 9.37 29.93
CA ASN A 111 -29.38 10.27 30.67
C ASN A 111 -29.36 11.69 30.06
N MET A 112 -29.50 11.83 28.73
CA MET A 112 -29.67 13.14 28.11
C MET A 112 -30.99 13.80 28.49
N ARG A 113 -32.08 13.05 28.72
CA ARG A 113 -33.34 13.61 29.27
C ARG A 113 -33.11 14.26 30.62
N SER A 114 -32.31 13.66 31.49
CA SER A 114 -31.91 14.26 32.77
C SER A 114 -31.05 15.51 32.57
N PHE A 115 -30.13 15.49 31.60
CA PHE A 115 -29.30 16.65 31.25
C PHE A 115 -30.11 17.82 30.65
N VAL A 116 -31.10 17.52 29.80
CA VAL A 116 -32.07 18.46 29.21
C VAL A 116 -33.03 19.00 30.27
N GLN A 117 -33.43 18.22 31.27
CA GLN A 117 -34.24 18.71 32.39
C GLN A 117 -33.44 19.59 33.36
N MET A 118 -32.14 19.38 33.50
CA MET A 118 -31.25 20.20 34.36
C MET A 118 -30.83 21.52 33.71
N SER A 119 -30.88 21.62 32.38
CA SER A 119 -30.61 22.84 31.63
C SER A 119 -31.92 23.55 31.33
N GLN A 120 -32.32 24.50 32.20
CA GLN A 120 -33.41 25.45 31.93
C GLN A 120 -33.02 26.45 30.82
N LEU A 121 -32.60 25.95 29.66
CA LEU A 121 -32.24 26.76 28.52
C LEU A 121 -33.20 26.44 27.39
N ASP A 122 -33.94 27.47 27.01
CA ASP A 122 -34.93 27.53 25.94
C ASP A 122 -34.24 27.49 24.56
N ASP A 123 -33.28 26.57 24.40
CA ASP A 123 -32.37 26.50 23.27
C ASP A 123 -32.90 25.52 22.22
N ASN A 124 -33.42 26.11 21.13
CA ASN A 124 -34.09 25.48 19.98
C ASN A 124 -33.36 24.26 19.37
N TRP A 125 -32.05 24.13 19.56
CA TRP A 125 -31.22 23.09 18.93
C TRP A 125 -31.33 21.70 19.56
N MET A 126 -31.51 21.60 20.87
CA MET A 126 -31.68 20.28 21.53
C MET A 126 -33.01 19.62 21.15
N THR A 127 -34.01 20.45 20.84
CA THR A 127 -35.30 20.00 20.31
C THR A 127 -35.13 19.40 18.91
N GLU A 128 -34.43 20.06 18.00
CA GLU A 128 -34.17 19.53 16.65
C GLU A 128 -33.40 18.20 16.69
N VAL A 129 -32.41 18.07 17.58
CA VAL A 129 -31.67 16.82 17.77
C VAL A 129 -32.59 15.72 18.28
N ARG A 130 -33.38 15.99 19.32
CA ARG A 130 -34.34 15.03 19.87
C ARG A 130 -35.34 14.57 18.80
N ASP A 131 -35.89 15.50 18.04
CA ASP A 131 -36.91 15.21 17.03
C ASP A 131 -36.33 14.37 15.86
N ALA A 132 -35.07 14.62 15.47
CA ALA A 132 -34.35 13.77 14.51
C ALA A 132 -34.17 12.33 15.03
N PHE A 133 -33.81 12.17 16.31
CA PHE A 133 -33.69 10.84 16.92
C PHE A 133 -35.04 10.13 17.05
N GLU A 134 -36.09 10.82 17.50
CA GLU A 134 -37.44 10.26 17.65
C GLU A 134 -38.06 9.91 16.28
N GLY A 135 -37.70 10.63 15.21
CA GLY A 135 -38.12 10.31 13.84
C GLY A 135 -37.33 9.16 13.18
N ALA A 136 -36.05 9.00 13.52
CA ALA A 136 -35.19 7.94 12.97
C ALA A 136 -35.42 6.57 13.61
N LEU A 137 -35.73 6.54 14.92
CA LEU A 137 -35.78 5.30 15.70
C LEU A 137 -36.84 4.28 15.22
N PRO A 138 -38.09 4.66 14.92
CA PRO A 138 -39.08 3.72 14.39
C PRO A 138 -38.69 3.16 13.02
N LYS A 139 -38.10 3.99 12.15
CA LYS A 139 -37.66 3.59 10.80
C LYS A 139 -36.51 2.58 10.83
N LEU A 140 -35.56 2.78 11.74
CA LEU A 140 -34.48 1.81 12.00
C LEU A 140 -35.03 0.50 12.54
N ALA A 141 -36.00 0.56 13.45
CA ALA A 141 -36.65 -0.62 14.02
C ALA A 141 -37.52 -1.39 13.02
N GLU A 142 -37.92 -0.80 11.89
CA GLU A 142 -38.71 -1.45 10.83
C GLU A 142 -37.86 -1.92 9.64
N HIS A 143 -36.55 -1.64 9.63
CA HIS A 143 -35.68 -1.97 8.49
C HIS A 143 -35.44 -3.49 8.39
N GLN A 144 -35.98 -4.13 7.36
CA GLN A 144 -35.94 -5.60 7.21
C GLN A 144 -34.51 -6.16 7.15
N ALA A 145 -33.59 -5.50 6.44
CA ALA A 145 -32.21 -5.96 6.33
C ALA A 145 -31.45 -5.95 7.66
N TRP A 146 -31.85 -5.07 8.59
CA TRP A 146 -31.29 -5.01 9.94
C TRP A 146 -31.66 -6.26 10.72
N TRP A 147 -32.92 -6.67 10.68
CA TRP A 147 -33.38 -7.87 11.38
C TRP A 147 -32.83 -9.16 10.79
N VAL A 148 -32.68 -9.24 9.47
CA VAL A 148 -32.02 -10.38 8.81
C VAL A 148 -30.56 -10.47 9.22
N LEU A 149 -29.84 -9.35 9.18
CA LEU A 149 -28.44 -9.25 9.60
C LEU A 149 -28.27 -9.68 11.07
N CYS A 150 -29.08 -9.14 11.98
CA CYS A 150 -29.08 -9.49 13.40
C CYS A 150 -29.39 -10.99 13.61
N GLY A 151 -30.37 -11.53 12.89
CA GLY A 151 -30.73 -12.94 12.95
C GLY A 151 -29.58 -13.85 12.50
N ARG A 152 -28.92 -13.52 11.38
CA ARG A 152 -27.79 -14.29 10.84
C ARG A 152 -26.53 -14.19 11.70
N LEU A 153 -26.24 -13.02 12.25
CA LEU A 153 -25.14 -12.86 13.22
C LEU A 153 -25.38 -13.63 14.51
N ARG A 154 -26.63 -13.71 14.95
CA ARG A 154 -27.02 -14.53 16.11
C ARG A 154 -26.86 -16.02 15.81
N LEU A 155 -27.31 -16.50 14.66
CA LEU A 155 -27.12 -17.89 14.22
C LEU A 155 -25.64 -18.24 14.12
N PHE A 156 -24.84 -17.37 13.50
CA PHE A 156 -23.38 -17.51 13.43
C PHE A 156 -22.77 -17.59 14.83
N SER A 157 -23.16 -16.68 15.72
CA SER A 157 -22.68 -16.64 17.12
C SER A 157 -23.03 -17.90 17.90
N LEU A 158 -24.21 -18.48 17.65
CA LEU A 158 -24.62 -19.76 18.24
C LEU A 158 -23.80 -20.94 17.68
N GLN A 159 -23.55 -20.99 16.36
CA GLN A 159 -22.71 -22.02 15.73
C GLN A 159 -21.27 -22.02 16.28
N VAL A 160 -20.73 -20.84 16.60
CA VAL A 160 -19.38 -20.71 17.18
C VAL A 160 -19.32 -20.87 18.71
N GLY A 161 -20.43 -21.28 19.34
CA GLY A 161 -20.50 -21.64 20.75
C GLY A 161 -20.63 -20.47 21.73
N CYS A 162 -21.11 -19.30 21.29
CA CYS A 162 -21.30 -18.15 22.16
C CYS A 162 -22.59 -18.27 22.99
N ALA A 163 -22.46 -18.56 24.29
CA ALA A 163 -23.61 -18.72 25.20
C ALA A 163 -24.44 -17.43 25.40
N SER A 164 -23.85 -16.24 25.28
CA SER A 164 -24.57 -14.96 25.40
C SER A 164 -25.50 -14.66 24.23
N ALA A 165 -25.30 -15.32 23.07
CA ALA A 165 -26.17 -15.16 21.90
C ALA A 165 -27.61 -15.69 22.13
N GLN A 166 -27.85 -16.43 23.21
CA GLN A 166 -29.21 -16.83 23.60
C GLN A 166 -30.03 -15.67 24.18
N GLN A 167 -29.39 -14.65 24.76
CA GLN A 167 -30.04 -13.62 25.57
C GLN A 167 -30.24 -12.28 24.84
N ASP A 168 -29.29 -11.82 24.01
CA ASP A 168 -29.39 -10.56 23.26
C ASP A 168 -28.66 -10.63 21.90
N PRO A 169 -29.30 -10.26 20.77
CA PRO A 169 -28.66 -10.16 19.45
C PRO A 169 -27.45 -9.21 19.39
N LEU A 170 -27.37 -8.17 20.22
CA LEU A 170 -26.28 -7.20 20.24
C LEU A 170 -25.07 -7.70 21.03
N ASP A 171 -25.26 -8.58 22.02
CA ASP A 171 -24.18 -9.26 22.75
C ASP A 171 -23.46 -10.32 21.90
N CYS A 172 -24.03 -10.66 20.74
CA CYS A 172 -23.43 -11.55 19.74
C CYS A 172 -22.12 -10.99 19.16
N ILE A 173 -21.94 -9.66 19.14
CA ILE A 173 -20.71 -8.98 18.66
C ILE A 173 -19.50 -9.41 19.50
N SER A 174 -19.70 -9.55 20.81
CA SER A 174 -18.69 -10.04 21.75
C SER A 174 -18.34 -11.50 21.44
N GLY A 175 -19.34 -12.31 21.07
CA GLY A 175 -19.21 -13.69 20.63
C GLY A 175 -18.43 -13.85 19.33
N VAL A 176 -18.78 -13.10 18.30
CA VAL A 176 -18.05 -13.05 17.02
C VAL A 176 -16.62 -12.58 17.25
N ARG A 177 -16.41 -11.53 18.04
CA ARG A 177 -15.07 -11.02 18.35
C ARG A 177 -14.28 -12.00 19.21
N ALA A 178 -14.91 -12.71 20.14
CA ALA A 178 -14.30 -13.74 20.96
C ALA A 178 -14.01 -15.00 20.16
N HIS A 179 -14.83 -15.36 19.18
CA HIS A 179 -14.55 -16.44 18.23
C HIS A 179 -13.47 -16.04 17.23
N VAL A 180 -13.41 -14.78 16.79
CA VAL A 180 -12.30 -14.27 15.98
C VAL A 180 -11.03 -14.22 16.82
N SER A 181 -11.10 -13.74 18.06
CA SER A 181 -9.95 -13.69 18.97
C SER A 181 -9.53 -15.07 19.44
N SER A 182 -10.46 -16.01 19.64
CA SER A 182 -10.22 -17.42 19.96
C SER A 182 -9.82 -18.20 18.74
N SER A 183 -10.21 -17.83 17.52
CA SER A 183 -9.70 -18.40 16.28
C SER A 183 -8.34 -17.81 15.93
N ILE A 184 -8.03 -16.58 16.36
CA ILE A 184 -6.70 -15.96 16.30
C ILE A 184 -5.77 -16.54 17.38
N SER A 185 -6.30 -16.90 18.56
CA SER A 185 -5.51 -17.52 19.64
C SER A 185 -5.50 -19.06 19.62
N ALA A 186 -6.51 -19.72 19.06
CA ALA A 186 -6.52 -21.13 18.67
C ALA A 186 -5.90 -21.36 17.29
N ALA A 187 -5.73 -20.32 16.45
CA ALA A 187 -4.68 -20.26 15.43
C ALA A 187 -3.26 -20.27 16.04
N GLY A 188 -3.16 -20.30 17.38
CA GLY A 188 -1.99 -20.74 18.13
C GLY A 188 -1.81 -22.26 18.24
N SER A 189 -2.71 -23.10 17.71
CA SER A 189 -2.52 -24.56 17.60
C SER A 189 -2.63 -25.05 16.16
N THR A 190 -1.67 -24.57 15.36
CA THR A 190 -0.81 -25.25 14.35
C THR A 190 -0.97 -26.74 13.95
N SER A 191 -2.02 -27.50 14.27
CA SER A 191 -2.06 -28.97 14.06
C SER A 191 -3.11 -29.47 13.05
N LEU A 192 -4.32 -28.89 12.97
CA LEU A 192 -5.38 -29.37 12.07
C LEU A 192 -5.52 -28.58 10.77
N LEU A 193 -5.39 -27.24 10.79
CA LEU A 193 -5.31 -26.43 9.55
C LEU A 193 -3.96 -26.55 8.84
N LYS A 194 -2.87 -26.86 9.58
CA LYS A 194 -1.64 -27.34 8.95
C LYS A 194 -1.86 -28.69 8.28
N LYS A 195 -2.70 -29.57 8.81
CA LYS A 195 -2.99 -30.84 8.14
C LYS A 195 -3.77 -30.63 6.86
N THR A 196 -4.86 -29.87 6.82
CA THR A 196 -5.63 -29.68 5.58
C THR A 196 -4.98 -28.73 4.56
N ARG A 197 -4.27 -27.66 4.99
CA ARG A 197 -3.56 -26.75 4.07
C ARG A 197 -2.15 -27.19 3.70
N ALA A 198 -1.45 -27.97 4.54
CA ALA A 198 -0.24 -28.70 4.11
C ALA A 198 -0.56 -30.07 3.46
N GLN A 199 -1.81 -30.54 3.50
CA GLN A 199 -2.30 -31.60 2.62
C GLN A 199 -2.73 -31.06 1.24
N ALA A 200 -3.08 -29.78 1.12
CA ALA A 200 -3.42 -29.14 -0.16
C ALA A 200 -2.26 -28.34 -0.80
N GLN A 201 -1.33 -27.80 -0.02
CA GLN A 201 -0.04 -27.27 -0.48
C GLN A 201 1.02 -28.33 -0.19
N GLY A 202 1.50 -29.02 -1.24
CA GLY A 202 2.70 -29.83 -1.11
C GLY A 202 3.83 -29.02 -0.45
N LYS A 203 4.71 -29.71 0.30
CA LYS A 203 5.90 -29.11 0.91
C LYS A 203 6.62 -28.24 -0.13
N ARG A 204 6.49 -26.91 -0.02
CA ARG A 204 7.11 -25.95 -0.96
C ARG A 204 8.62 -26.20 -0.95
N GLN A 205 9.21 -26.21 -2.15
CA GLN A 205 10.63 -26.47 -2.39
C GLN A 205 11.26 -25.26 -3.06
N HIS A 206 12.59 -25.24 -3.12
CA HIS A 206 13.34 -24.14 -3.73
C HIS A 206 12.98 -23.97 -5.23
N GLU A 207 12.68 -25.08 -5.88
CA GLU A 207 12.26 -25.23 -7.27
C GLU A 207 10.92 -24.54 -7.56
N ASN A 208 10.13 -24.20 -6.54
CA ASN A 208 8.84 -23.55 -6.76
C ASN A 208 8.95 -22.04 -6.96
N TYR A 209 10.13 -21.44 -6.75
CA TYR A 209 10.35 -20.01 -6.86
C TYR A 209 11.01 -19.65 -8.18
N HIS A 210 10.42 -18.67 -8.88
CA HIS A 210 10.82 -18.33 -10.25
C HIS A 210 11.22 -16.86 -10.42
N ILE A 211 10.87 -16.01 -9.47
CA ILE A 211 11.13 -14.58 -9.51
C ILE A 211 11.97 -14.19 -8.29
N ALA A 212 13.14 -13.61 -8.54
CA ALA A 212 13.90 -12.94 -7.51
C ALA A 212 13.50 -11.47 -7.46
N TRP A 213 13.38 -10.91 -6.27
CA TRP A 213 13.19 -9.49 -6.02
C TRP A 213 14.34 -9.02 -5.14
N ILE A 214 15.21 -8.17 -5.67
CA ILE A 214 16.31 -7.58 -4.89
C ILE A 214 15.95 -6.16 -4.51
N SER A 215 16.04 -5.85 -3.22
CA SER A 215 15.82 -4.52 -2.64
C SER A 215 17.10 -4.06 -1.91
N PRO A 216 17.93 -3.20 -2.52
CA PRO A 216 19.20 -2.74 -1.97
C PRO A 216 19.18 -2.15 -0.55
N LEU A 217 18.13 -1.38 -0.20
CA LEU A 217 18.00 -0.64 1.05
C LEU A 217 16.86 -1.18 1.92
N GLU A 218 16.95 -0.96 3.23
CA GLU A 218 15.88 -1.31 4.19
C GLU A 218 14.52 -0.71 3.80
N VAL A 219 14.51 0.56 3.37
CA VAL A 219 13.29 1.26 2.94
C VAL A 219 12.67 0.61 1.69
N GLU A 220 13.48 0.05 0.81
CA GLU A 220 13.03 -0.64 -0.40
C GLU A 220 12.56 -2.07 -0.08
N GLN A 221 13.22 -2.73 0.87
CA GLN A 221 12.86 -4.07 1.30
C GLN A 221 11.53 -4.06 2.04
N ILE A 222 11.30 -3.10 2.94
CA ILE A 222 10.01 -2.92 3.61
C ILE A 222 8.89 -2.73 2.57
N ALA A 223 9.08 -1.84 1.58
CA ALA A 223 8.08 -1.64 0.52
C ALA A 223 7.79 -2.94 -0.26
N ALA A 224 8.81 -3.76 -0.54
CA ALA A 224 8.66 -5.05 -1.21
C ALA A 224 7.85 -6.07 -0.37
N LEU A 225 8.08 -6.10 0.95
CA LEU A 225 7.37 -7.01 1.85
C LEU A 225 5.87 -6.72 1.89
N GLU A 226 5.47 -5.45 1.89
CA GLU A 226 4.06 -5.02 1.86
C GLU A 226 3.36 -5.36 0.51
N MET A 227 4.11 -5.75 -0.52
CA MET A 227 3.56 -6.20 -1.80
C MET A 227 3.21 -7.69 -1.85
N LEU A 228 3.61 -8.48 -0.85
CA LEU A 228 3.29 -9.90 -0.75
C LEU A 228 1.78 -10.10 -0.52
N ASP A 229 1.18 -11.05 -1.25
CA ASP A 229 -0.17 -11.54 -0.98
C ASP A 229 -0.16 -12.59 0.13
N GLU A 230 0.85 -13.47 0.12
CA GLU A 230 1.11 -14.47 1.16
C GLU A 230 2.62 -14.49 1.44
N GLN A 231 3.00 -14.47 2.71
CA GLN A 231 4.37 -14.77 3.12
C GLN A 231 4.49 -16.28 3.39
N HIS A 232 5.48 -16.92 2.78
CA HIS A 232 5.78 -18.33 2.96
C HIS A 232 6.74 -18.55 4.12
N GLY A 233 6.71 -19.75 4.72
CA GLY A 233 7.70 -20.15 5.71
C GLY A 233 9.11 -20.28 5.11
N PRO A 234 10.17 -20.13 5.93
CA PRO A 234 11.54 -20.24 5.46
C PRO A 234 11.83 -21.67 4.96
N LEU A 235 12.75 -21.78 4.00
CA LEU A 235 13.30 -23.05 3.54
C LEU A 235 14.71 -23.26 4.10
N PRO A 236 15.16 -24.52 4.27
CA PRO A 236 16.53 -24.81 4.68
C PRO A 236 17.52 -24.29 3.65
N GLN A 237 18.50 -23.51 4.09
CA GLN A 237 19.50 -22.88 3.22
C GLN A 237 20.89 -23.51 3.43
N PRO A 238 21.70 -23.65 2.36
CA PRO A 238 23.10 -24.04 2.51
C PRO A 238 23.89 -23.08 3.39
N HIS A 239 24.78 -23.58 4.25
CA HIS A 239 25.64 -22.75 5.12
C HIS A 239 26.60 -21.82 4.35
N THR A 240 26.78 -22.07 3.05
CA THR A 240 27.60 -21.24 2.15
C THR A 240 26.83 -20.03 1.60
N ASP A 241 25.51 -20.06 1.69
CA ASP A 241 24.65 -18.93 1.32
C ASP A 241 24.47 -18.05 2.56
N ASN A 242 24.90 -16.79 2.47
CA ASN A 242 24.85 -15.82 3.55
C ASN A 242 23.67 -14.85 3.42
N ASN A 243 22.84 -15.02 2.39
CA ASN A 243 21.69 -14.16 2.18
C ASN A 243 20.58 -14.48 3.19
N VAL A 244 19.75 -13.48 3.46
CA VAL A 244 18.51 -13.65 4.22
C VAL A 244 17.34 -13.44 3.27
N TYR A 245 16.58 -14.51 3.03
CA TYR A 245 15.44 -14.48 2.12
C TYR A 245 14.12 -14.35 2.87
N THR A 246 13.24 -13.50 2.34
CA THR A 246 11.82 -13.60 2.61
C THR A 246 11.13 -14.22 1.41
N LEU A 247 10.36 -15.28 1.67
CA LEU A 247 9.66 -16.03 0.65
C LEU A 247 8.19 -15.66 0.66
N GLY A 248 7.55 -15.61 -0.50
CA GLY A 248 6.13 -15.33 -0.57
C GLY A 248 5.55 -15.52 -1.96
N SER A 249 4.31 -15.06 -2.12
CA SER A 249 3.65 -15.01 -3.42
C SER A 249 3.06 -13.63 -3.72
N ILE A 250 3.07 -13.28 -5.00
CA ILE A 250 2.51 -12.05 -5.55
C ILE A 250 1.70 -12.42 -6.79
N LYS A 251 0.40 -12.16 -6.78
CA LYS A 251 -0.53 -12.43 -7.90
C LYS A 251 -0.48 -13.88 -8.43
N GLY A 252 -0.18 -14.82 -7.53
CA GLY A 252 -0.05 -16.25 -7.84
C GLY A 252 1.35 -16.70 -8.28
N HIS A 253 2.35 -15.80 -8.30
CA HIS A 253 3.75 -16.13 -8.56
C HIS A 253 4.53 -16.25 -7.26
N ASN A 254 5.36 -17.28 -7.12
CA ASN A 254 6.25 -17.42 -5.98
C ASN A 254 7.52 -16.56 -6.17
N VAL A 255 7.78 -15.69 -5.19
CA VAL A 255 8.86 -14.70 -5.20
C VAL A 255 9.84 -14.93 -4.05
N VAL A 256 11.12 -14.68 -4.31
CA VAL A 256 12.19 -14.64 -3.31
C VAL A 256 12.64 -13.19 -3.17
N ILE A 257 12.43 -12.59 -2.01
CA ILE A 257 12.88 -11.22 -1.71
C ILE A 257 14.20 -11.30 -0.94
N ALA A 258 15.22 -10.57 -1.38
CA ALA A 258 16.49 -10.44 -0.70
C ALA A 258 16.92 -8.97 -0.58
N GLY A 259 17.46 -8.61 0.58
CA GLY A 259 18.17 -7.34 0.78
C GLY A 259 19.65 -7.47 0.41
N LEU A 260 20.37 -6.35 0.41
CA LEU A 260 21.83 -6.35 0.28
C LEU A 260 22.49 -6.03 1.63
N PRO A 261 23.59 -6.72 2.00
CA PRO A 261 24.36 -6.34 3.19
C PRO A 261 25.03 -4.96 3.05
N GLN A 262 25.38 -4.58 1.82
CA GLN A 262 25.92 -3.25 1.46
C GLN A 262 25.42 -2.88 0.07
N THR A 263 25.20 -1.59 -0.21
CA THR A 263 24.85 -1.12 -1.57
C THR A 263 26.03 -1.28 -2.54
N GLY A 264 25.75 -1.25 -3.84
CA GLY A 264 26.78 -1.37 -4.88
C GLY A 264 26.74 -2.68 -5.66
N ASN A 265 27.43 -2.70 -6.82
CA ASN A 265 27.33 -3.79 -7.79
C ASN A 265 27.88 -5.11 -7.25
N ASN A 266 28.99 -5.07 -6.49
CA ASN A 266 29.62 -6.28 -5.96
C ASN A 266 28.70 -7.04 -5.01
N SER A 267 28.00 -6.33 -4.13
CA SER A 267 27.06 -6.95 -3.20
C SER A 267 25.85 -7.51 -3.95
N ALA A 268 25.29 -6.74 -4.89
CA ALA A 268 24.17 -7.18 -5.71
C ALA A 268 24.49 -8.45 -6.52
N ALA A 269 25.68 -8.51 -7.13
CA ALA A 269 26.17 -9.67 -7.86
C ALA A 269 26.32 -10.92 -6.94
N ALA A 270 26.87 -10.74 -5.73
CA ALA A 270 27.03 -11.83 -4.77
C ALA A 270 25.67 -12.38 -4.31
N VAL A 271 24.72 -11.51 -3.98
CA VAL A 271 23.38 -11.89 -3.53
C VAL A 271 22.65 -12.68 -4.62
N ILE A 272 22.58 -12.17 -5.86
CA ILE A 272 21.85 -12.88 -6.92
C ILE A 272 22.51 -14.21 -7.31
N THR A 273 23.84 -14.31 -7.24
CA THR A 273 24.58 -15.54 -7.55
C THR A 273 24.27 -16.64 -6.53
N GLN A 274 24.24 -16.30 -5.24
CA GLN A 274 23.85 -17.23 -4.17
C GLN A 274 22.36 -17.59 -4.26
N ALA A 275 21.48 -16.61 -4.51
CA ALA A 275 20.05 -16.84 -4.69
C ALA A 275 19.75 -17.82 -5.83
N ARG A 276 20.41 -17.64 -6.99
CA ARG A 276 20.31 -18.57 -8.12
C ARG A 276 20.78 -19.99 -7.76
N THR A 277 21.77 -20.11 -6.89
CA THR A 277 22.28 -21.43 -6.44
C THR A 277 21.30 -22.11 -5.50
N THR A 278 20.71 -21.35 -4.57
CA THR A 278 19.74 -21.84 -3.59
C THR A 278 18.36 -22.10 -4.20
N PHE A 279 17.93 -21.29 -5.18
CA PHE A 279 16.66 -21.42 -5.89
C PHE A 279 16.90 -21.71 -7.38
N PRO A 280 17.02 -23.00 -7.76
CA PRO A 280 17.52 -23.38 -9.09
C PRO A 280 16.58 -23.01 -10.25
N ASN A 281 15.29 -22.77 -9.97
CA ASN A 281 14.28 -22.42 -10.97
C ASN A 281 14.02 -20.91 -11.08
N LEU A 282 14.85 -20.07 -10.46
CA LEU A 282 14.79 -18.62 -10.70
C LEU A 282 15.04 -18.32 -12.18
N ARG A 283 14.11 -17.60 -12.81
CA ARG A 283 14.15 -17.27 -14.24
C ARG A 283 14.67 -15.87 -14.51
N PHE A 284 14.33 -14.93 -13.63
CA PHE A 284 14.71 -13.53 -13.75
C PHE A 284 14.61 -12.82 -12.40
N CYS A 285 15.25 -11.67 -12.31
CA CYS A 285 15.22 -10.78 -11.15
C CYS A 285 14.46 -9.48 -11.49
N LEU A 286 13.67 -9.01 -10.54
CA LEU A 286 13.24 -7.61 -10.47
C LEU A 286 14.17 -6.91 -9.47
N LEU A 287 14.98 -5.98 -9.96
CA LEU A 287 15.78 -5.11 -9.10
C LEU A 287 14.96 -3.85 -8.85
N VAL A 288 14.38 -3.74 -7.67
CA VAL A 288 13.37 -2.73 -7.34
C VAL A 288 13.88 -1.89 -6.19
N GLY A 289 13.92 -0.58 -6.40
CA GLY A 289 14.37 0.34 -5.38
C GLY A 289 14.18 1.79 -5.78
N ILE A 290 14.93 2.69 -5.15
CA ILE A 290 14.99 4.10 -5.49
C ILE A 290 16.18 4.39 -6.40
N GLY A 291 16.08 5.49 -7.13
CA GLY A 291 17.17 6.04 -7.92
C GLY A 291 17.02 7.55 -8.05
N GLY A 292 18.07 8.22 -8.51
CA GLY A 292 18.03 9.65 -8.78
C GLY A 292 17.60 9.92 -10.22
N GLY A 293 16.65 10.82 -10.42
CA GLY A 293 16.07 11.15 -11.72
C GLY A 293 16.87 12.22 -12.46
N VAL A 294 16.89 12.10 -13.79
CA VAL A 294 17.35 13.18 -14.67
C VAL A 294 16.15 14.07 -14.98
N PRO A 295 16.21 15.39 -14.72
CA PRO A 295 15.09 16.30 -14.96
C PRO A 295 14.93 16.61 -16.46
N THR A 296 14.56 15.60 -17.24
CA THR A 296 14.34 15.69 -18.69
C THR A 296 12.88 15.34 -19.04
N THR A 297 12.42 15.82 -20.19
CA THR A 297 11.08 15.55 -20.71
C THR A 297 11.08 14.28 -21.56
N THR A 298 10.17 13.38 -21.24
CA THR A 298 9.86 12.17 -22.01
C THR A 298 8.48 12.29 -22.65
N ASP A 299 8.05 11.27 -23.39
CA ASP A 299 6.68 11.19 -23.93
C ASP A 299 5.59 11.27 -22.84
N ASN A 300 5.93 10.91 -21.59
CA ASN A 300 5.02 10.97 -20.44
C ASN A 300 5.21 12.23 -19.58
N GLY A 301 5.90 13.25 -20.11
CA GLY A 301 6.22 14.48 -19.40
C GLY A 301 7.59 14.46 -18.74
N MET A 302 7.84 15.51 -17.95
CA MET A 302 9.09 15.71 -17.20
C MET A 302 9.17 14.78 -16.00
N ILE A 303 10.32 14.13 -15.82
CA ILE A 303 10.58 13.23 -14.68
C ILE A 303 10.56 14.02 -13.37
N ARG A 304 9.81 13.52 -12.39
CA ARG A 304 9.64 14.11 -11.04
C ARG A 304 9.92 13.13 -9.92
N LEU A 305 10.03 13.67 -8.70
CA LEU A 305 10.12 12.85 -7.50
C LEU A 305 8.81 12.06 -7.28
N GLY A 306 8.94 10.77 -6.97
CA GLY A 306 7.82 9.84 -6.86
C GLY A 306 7.47 9.11 -8.16
N ASP A 307 7.89 9.62 -9.33
CA ASP A 307 7.73 8.89 -10.60
C ASP A 307 8.53 7.59 -10.60
N VAL A 308 8.24 6.70 -11.55
CA VAL A 308 8.98 5.44 -11.70
C VAL A 308 9.64 5.38 -13.06
N VAL A 309 10.93 5.03 -13.08
CA VAL A 309 11.69 4.72 -14.29
C VAL A 309 11.90 3.21 -14.37
N VAL A 310 11.57 2.62 -15.51
CA VAL A 310 11.71 1.19 -15.79
C VAL A 310 12.68 1.00 -16.94
N SER A 311 13.69 0.14 -16.76
CA SER A 311 14.70 -0.11 -17.80
C SER A 311 14.04 -0.65 -19.07
N LYS A 312 14.29 -0.01 -20.21
CA LYS A 312 13.81 -0.44 -21.54
C LYS A 312 14.91 -0.17 -22.57
N PRO A 313 15.22 -1.13 -23.46
CA PRO A 313 16.12 -0.88 -24.58
C PRO A 313 15.68 0.35 -25.38
N SER A 314 16.62 1.25 -25.65
CA SER A 314 16.38 2.51 -26.36
C SER A 314 17.65 2.94 -27.09
N GLY A 315 17.54 3.25 -28.38
CA GLY A 315 18.69 3.58 -29.23
C GLY A 315 19.77 2.49 -29.17
N GLU A 316 20.98 2.86 -28.78
CA GLU A 316 22.14 1.98 -28.66
C GLU A 316 22.25 1.26 -27.30
N HIS A 317 21.32 1.52 -26.37
CA HIS A 317 21.40 1.01 -25.00
C HIS A 317 20.41 -0.12 -24.77
N SER A 318 20.84 -1.15 -24.04
CA SER A 318 20.03 -2.33 -23.70
C SER A 318 18.99 -2.07 -22.61
N GLY A 319 18.87 -0.83 -22.14
CA GLY A 319 17.98 -0.38 -21.08
C GLY A 319 18.68 -0.09 -19.76
N VAL A 320 19.88 -0.65 -19.56
CA VAL A 320 20.80 -0.26 -18.49
C VAL A 320 22.19 -0.08 -19.08
N LEU A 321 22.90 0.96 -18.66
CA LEU A 321 24.27 1.22 -19.06
C LEU A 321 25.15 1.36 -17.81
N GLN A 322 26.33 0.74 -17.80
CA GLN A 322 27.31 0.98 -16.74
C GLN A 322 28.15 2.21 -17.09
N TYR A 323 27.87 3.36 -16.49
CA TYR A 323 28.41 4.64 -16.98
C TYR A 323 29.87 4.87 -16.60
N ASP A 324 30.34 4.20 -15.55
CA ASP A 324 31.69 4.33 -14.99
C ASP A 324 32.60 3.14 -15.33
N HIS A 325 32.17 2.24 -16.22
CA HIS A 325 32.98 1.11 -16.68
C HIS A 325 33.63 1.37 -18.04
N GLY A 326 34.96 1.36 -18.08
CA GLY A 326 35.68 1.81 -19.25
C GLY A 326 37.19 1.93 -19.07
N LYS A 327 37.83 2.52 -20.08
CA LYS A 327 39.26 2.80 -20.12
C LYS A 327 39.49 4.29 -19.94
N ALA A 328 40.36 4.65 -19.00
CA ALA A 328 40.90 6.00 -18.92
C ALA A 328 42.01 6.16 -19.98
N GLU A 329 41.77 7.02 -20.96
CA GLU A 329 42.76 7.46 -21.94
C GLU A 329 43.24 8.89 -21.62
N VAL A 330 44.25 9.37 -22.35
CA VAL A 330 44.74 10.74 -22.19
C VAL A 330 43.59 11.73 -22.39
N ALA A 331 43.26 12.46 -21.32
CA ALA A 331 42.22 13.48 -21.26
C ALA A 331 40.77 13.00 -21.49
N ARG A 332 40.50 11.69 -21.54
CA ARG A 332 39.13 11.19 -21.75
C ARG A 332 38.89 9.82 -21.13
N PHE A 333 37.63 9.55 -20.80
CA PHE A 333 37.17 8.22 -20.44
C PHE A 333 36.40 7.60 -21.60
N ILE A 334 36.78 6.39 -22.01
CA ILE A 334 36.05 5.62 -23.01
C ILE A 334 35.28 4.52 -22.30
N ARG A 335 33.96 4.65 -22.26
CA ARG A 335 33.08 3.60 -21.75
C ARG A 335 33.22 2.34 -22.61
N THR A 336 33.29 1.18 -21.96
CA THR A 336 33.37 -0.13 -22.63
C THR A 336 32.37 -1.10 -22.02
N GLY A 337 32.16 -2.24 -22.68
CA GLY A 337 31.26 -3.28 -22.19
C GLY A 337 29.80 -3.02 -22.57
N ALA A 338 28.97 -4.04 -22.31
CA ALA A 338 27.54 -4.00 -22.54
C ALA A 338 26.85 -4.87 -21.50
N LEU A 339 25.69 -4.42 -21.02
CA LEU A 339 24.83 -5.19 -20.12
C LEU A 339 23.71 -5.84 -20.93
N ALA A 340 23.28 -7.04 -20.52
CA ALA A 340 22.18 -7.73 -21.18
C ALA A 340 20.87 -6.92 -21.08
N PRO A 341 20.03 -6.91 -22.13
CA PRO A 341 18.71 -6.30 -22.04
C PRO A 341 17.80 -7.09 -21.10
N PRO A 342 16.74 -6.47 -20.55
CA PRO A 342 15.73 -7.19 -19.79
C PRO A 342 15.08 -8.33 -20.59
N PRO A 343 14.68 -9.43 -19.95
CA PRO A 343 13.95 -10.52 -20.60
C PRO A 343 12.76 -10.05 -21.43
N ALA A 344 12.60 -10.62 -22.62
CA ALA A 344 11.49 -10.29 -23.53
C ALA A 344 10.11 -10.45 -22.88
N LEU A 345 9.97 -11.42 -21.98
CA LEU A 345 8.77 -11.63 -21.17
C LEU A 345 8.44 -10.39 -20.30
N LEU A 346 9.44 -9.85 -19.60
CA LEU A 346 9.26 -8.68 -18.73
C LEU A 346 9.01 -7.41 -19.56
N LEU A 347 9.67 -7.27 -20.71
CA LEU A 347 9.41 -6.16 -21.64
C LEU A 347 7.97 -6.19 -22.18
N SER A 348 7.47 -7.39 -22.50
CA SER A 348 6.10 -7.63 -22.99
C SER A 348 5.07 -7.38 -21.88
N ALA A 349 5.33 -7.86 -20.66
CA ALA A 349 4.47 -7.58 -19.50
C ALA A 349 4.38 -6.08 -19.21
N ALA A 350 5.51 -5.35 -19.25
CA ALA A 350 5.53 -3.91 -19.06
C ALA A 350 4.80 -3.15 -20.20
N GLN A 351 4.84 -3.67 -21.43
CA GLN A 351 4.07 -3.14 -22.55
C GLN A 351 2.56 -3.36 -22.37
N ALA A 352 2.17 -4.57 -21.97
CA ALA A 352 0.77 -4.91 -21.71
C ALA A 352 0.19 -4.07 -20.55
N LEU A 353 0.97 -3.90 -19.47
CA LEU A 353 0.63 -3.04 -18.35
C LEU A 353 0.42 -1.59 -18.79
N ALA A 354 1.34 -1.03 -19.59
CA ALA A 354 1.20 0.34 -20.10
C ALA A 354 -0.06 0.50 -20.97
N ALA A 355 -0.32 -0.45 -21.88
CA ALA A 355 -1.49 -0.43 -22.74
C ALA A 355 -2.81 -0.57 -21.96
N GLN A 356 -2.82 -1.37 -20.88
CA GLN A 356 -4.01 -1.52 -20.04
C GLN A 356 -4.24 -0.29 -19.17
N ARG A 357 -3.19 0.29 -18.59
CA ARG A 357 -3.29 1.52 -17.80
C ARG A 357 -3.83 2.69 -18.61
N ALA A 358 -3.38 2.85 -19.86
CA ALA A 358 -3.88 3.89 -20.76
C ALA A 358 -5.37 3.77 -21.11
N ARG A 359 -6.00 2.60 -20.86
CA ARG A 359 -7.44 2.35 -21.09
C ARG A 359 -8.26 2.29 -19.80
N SER A 360 -7.62 2.48 -18.64
CA SER A 360 -8.29 2.40 -17.34
C SER A 360 -8.59 3.78 -16.81
N GLY A 361 -9.74 3.96 -16.15
CA GLY A 361 -10.05 5.15 -15.36
C GLY A 361 -9.50 5.11 -13.93
N LYS A 362 -8.88 4.00 -13.53
CA LYS A 362 -8.25 3.81 -12.21
C LYS A 362 -6.83 3.27 -12.36
N ASP A 363 -5.91 3.80 -11.57
CA ASP A 363 -4.54 3.30 -11.54
C ASP A 363 -4.38 2.14 -10.55
N SER A 364 -4.23 0.92 -11.07
CA SER A 364 -4.01 -0.27 -10.25
C SER A 364 -2.71 -0.21 -9.44
N ILE A 365 -1.74 0.59 -9.88
CA ILE A 365 -0.49 0.77 -9.14
C ILE A 365 -0.74 1.57 -7.85
N LEU A 366 -1.57 2.60 -7.89
CA LEU A 366 -1.94 3.36 -6.69
C LEU A 366 -2.65 2.46 -5.67
N SER A 367 -3.50 1.54 -6.11
CA SER A 367 -4.11 0.52 -5.24
C SER A 367 -3.08 -0.41 -4.61
N ASN A 368 -1.99 -0.73 -5.32
CA ASN A 368 -0.89 -1.51 -4.74
C ASN A 368 -0.11 -0.69 -3.71
N ILE A 369 0.15 0.60 -3.94
CA ILE A 369 0.80 1.49 -2.97
C ILE A 369 -0.02 1.59 -1.67
N GLN A 370 -1.35 1.67 -1.78
CA GLN A 370 -2.29 1.73 -0.65
C GLN A 370 -2.26 0.49 0.25
N ARG A 371 -1.59 -0.60 -0.15
CA ARG A 371 -1.36 -1.77 0.73
C ARG A 371 -0.44 -1.44 1.90
N ILE A 372 0.46 -0.46 1.73
CA ILE A 372 1.36 -0.01 2.78
C ILE A 372 0.53 0.79 3.79
N ASN A 373 0.29 0.21 4.96
CA ASN A 373 -0.51 0.86 6.00
C ASN A 373 0.29 1.97 6.70
N THR A 374 0.24 3.18 6.16
CA THR A 374 0.97 4.35 6.68
C THR A 374 0.49 4.83 8.05
N ASN A 375 -0.59 4.28 8.61
CA ASN A 375 -0.96 4.52 10.01
C ASN A 375 0.00 3.82 11.00
N ILE A 376 0.71 2.78 10.55
CA ILE A 376 1.76 2.14 11.34
C ILE A 376 2.95 3.10 11.40
N ARG A 377 3.42 3.43 12.61
CA ARG A 377 4.53 4.38 12.84
C ARG A 377 5.76 4.10 11.96
N GLY A 378 6.14 2.83 11.80
CA GLY A 378 7.27 2.42 10.95
C GLY A 378 7.07 2.66 9.46
N LEU A 379 5.81 2.78 9.01
CA LEU A 379 5.42 2.91 7.61
C LEU A 379 4.94 4.33 7.23
N GLN A 380 4.92 5.28 8.16
CA GLN A 380 4.50 6.66 7.88
C GLN A 380 5.32 7.32 6.76
N ARG A 381 6.60 6.95 6.64
CA ARG A 381 7.53 7.49 5.62
C ARG A 381 7.17 7.13 4.17
N TYR A 382 6.26 6.18 3.95
CA TYR A 382 5.76 5.81 2.61
C TYR A 382 4.58 6.68 2.15
N THR A 383 4.14 7.64 2.97
CA THR A 383 3.15 8.64 2.56
C THR A 383 3.77 9.57 1.51
N ARG A 384 3.00 9.95 0.49
CA ARG A 384 3.44 10.92 -0.51
C ARG A 384 3.83 12.24 0.17
N PRO A 385 5.07 12.73 0.02
CA PRO A 385 5.46 14.04 0.51
C PRO A 385 4.63 15.15 -0.16
N ILE A 386 4.49 16.29 0.51
CA ILE A 386 3.82 17.45 -0.07
C ILE A 386 4.56 17.93 -1.32
N SER A 387 3.84 18.39 -2.35
CA SER A 387 4.42 18.80 -3.64
C SER A 387 5.49 19.89 -3.51
N ALA A 388 5.43 20.73 -2.47
CA ALA A 388 6.45 21.76 -2.20
C ALA A 388 7.85 21.19 -1.87
N LEU A 389 7.94 19.89 -1.56
CA LEU A 389 9.20 19.16 -1.34
C LEU A 389 9.76 18.55 -2.63
N ASP A 390 9.03 18.64 -3.74
CA ASP A 390 9.58 18.39 -5.08
C ASP A 390 10.33 19.63 -5.56
N ALA A 391 11.58 19.75 -5.12
CA ALA A 391 12.40 20.95 -5.32
C ALA A 391 13.60 20.66 -6.23
N LEU A 392 13.43 20.90 -7.53
CA LEU A 392 14.52 20.91 -8.50
C LEU A 392 15.23 22.27 -8.49
N TYR A 393 16.54 22.27 -8.30
CA TYR A 393 17.38 23.47 -8.42
C TYR A 393 18.08 23.55 -9.77
N ARG A 394 18.41 24.77 -10.20
CA ARG A 394 19.23 24.99 -11.40
C ARG A 394 20.59 24.29 -11.27
N PRO A 395 21.12 23.70 -12.36
CA PRO A 395 22.39 22.96 -12.30
C PRO A 395 23.59 23.77 -11.82
N GLU A 396 23.57 25.09 -11.99
CA GLU A 396 24.65 25.99 -11.58
C GLU A 396 24.59 26.34 -10.09
N TYR A 397 23.46 26.12 -9.44
CA TYR A 397 23.29 26.46 -8.04
C TYR A 397 23.75 25.29 -7.17
N THR A 398 24.82 25.51 -6.40
CA THR A 398 25.35 24.50 -5.47
C THR A 398 24.79 24.75 -4.07
N HIS A 399 24.45 23.66 -3.40
CA HIS A 399 23.97 23.67 -2.02
C HIS A 399 25.00 24.33 -1.08
N LEU A 400 24.52 25.22 -0.22
CA LEU A 400 25.37 26.13 0.57
C LEU A 400 26.12 25.45 1.72
N ASP A 401 25.52 24.42 2.34
CA ASP A 401 26.10 23.71 3.48
C ASP A 401 25.80 22.22 3.38
N ARG A 402 26.82 21.41 3.09
CA ARG A 402 26.70 19.96 2.87
C ARG A 402 26.19 19.18 4.08
N GLU A 403 26.28 19.74 5.29
CA GLU A 403 25.88 19.07 6.53
C GLU A 403 24.45 19.43 6.97
N ARG A 404 23.83 20.45 6.35
CA ARG A 404 22.50 20.93 6.74
C ARG A 404 21.50 20.82 5.59
N PRO A 405 20.21 20.54 5.89
CA PRO A 405 19.17 20.56 4.86
C PRO A 405 18.97 21.98 4.31
N CYS A 406 18.43 22.06 3.08
CA CYS A 406 18.13 23.32 2.38
C CYS A 406 17.34 24.33 3.23
N THR A 407 16.43 23.81 4.07
CA THR A 407 15.59 24.61 4.97
C THR A 407 16.36 25.29 6.10
N GLN A 408 17.56 24.83 6.42
CA GLN A 408 18.39 25.33 7.53
C GLN A 408 19.65 26.07 7.06
N CYS A 409 20.14 25.79 5.85
CA CYS A 409 21.33 26.47 5.31
C CYS A 409 21.01 27.76 4.56
N GLY A 410 19.73 28.05 4.29
CA GLY A 410 19.30 29.28 3.61
C GLY A 410 19.44 29.24 2.08
N CYS A 411 19.26 28.08 1.45
CA CYS A 411 19.32 27.99 -0.01
C CYS A 411 18.24 28.86 -0.68
N ASP A 412 18.65 29.65 -1.68
CA ASP A 412 17.79 30.62 -2.36
C ASP A 412 16.65 29.90 -3.14
N PRO A 413 15.38 30.08 -2.73
CA PRO A 413 14.25 29.46 -3.42
C PRO A 413 14.05 29.94 -4.85
N SER A 414 14.59 31.11 -5.23
CA SER A 414 14.50 31.63 -6.60
C SER A 414 15.36 30.85 -7.60
N GLN A 415 16.30 30.05 -7.11
CA GLN A 415 17.13 29.14 -7.90
C GLN A 415 16.41 27.82 -8.22
N ARG A 416 15.19 27.63 -7.71
CA ARG A 416 14.36 26.48 -8.07
C ARG A 416 13.80 26.65 -9.47
N VAL A 417 13.80 25.56 -10.22
CA VAL A 417 13.12 25.47 -11.51
C VAL A 417 11.63 25.34 -11.24
N GLN A 418 10.81 26.17 -11.90
CA GLN A 418 9.36 26.00 -11.84
C GLN A 418 8.97 24.72 -12.59
N LEU A 419 8.61 23.69 -11.85
CA LEU A 419 8.00 22.49 -12.41
C LEU A 419 6.53 22.82 -12.69
N ILE A 420 6.13 22.92 -13.96
CA ILE A 420 4.74 23.22 -14.34
C ILE A 420 3.85 22.07 -13.89
N ASP A 421 3.15 22.21 -12.77
CA ASP A 421 2.12 21.26 -12.37
C ASP A 421 0.96 21.41 -13.34
N ASN A 422 0.72 20.41 -14.20
CA ASN A 422 -0.33 20.50 -15.23
C ASN A 422 -1.73 20.40 -14.62
N GLY A 423 -1.88 20.34 -13.29
CA GLY A 423 -3.16 20.47 -12.58
C GLY A 423 -4.12 19.28 -12.74
N ASP A 424 -3.92 18.46 -13.76
CA ASP A 424 -4.62 17.21 -14.02
C ASP A 424 -3.66 16.02 -13.82
N ASP A 425 -4.20 14.93 -13.28
CA ASP A 425 -3.55 13.63 -13.01
C ASP A 425 -2.96 13.37 -11.62
N ASN A 426 -3.56 13.91 -10.54
CA ASN A 426 -3.35 13.35 -9.20
C ASN A 426 -3.92 11.92 -9.02
N HIS A 427 -4.45 11.33 -10.09
CA HIS A 427 -5.08 10.01 -10.12
C HIS A 427 -4.23 8.90 -10.73
N PHE A 428 -3.09 9.23 -11.37
CA PHE A 428 -2.22 8.25 -12.01
C PHE A 428 -0.74 8.50 -11.69
N LEU A 429 -0.03 7.41 -11.43
CA LEU A 429 1.43 7.41 -11.27
C LEU A 429 2.11 7.52 -12.63
N VAL A 430 3.06 8.45 -12.79
CA VAL A 430 3.80 8.60 -14.05
C VAL A 430 4.91 7.55 -14.12
N ILE A 431 4.97 6.83 -15.25
CA ILE A 431 5.96 5.79 -15.50
C ILE A 431 6.76 6.15 -16.74
N HIS A 432 8.07 6.25 -16.62
CA HIS A 432 8.99 6.44 -17.73
C HIS A 432 9.67 5.11 -18.06
N ARG A 433 9.93 4.86 -19.34
CA ARG A 433 10.61 3.65 -19.80
C ARG A 433 11.79 4.04 -20.68
N GLY A 434 13.01 3.70 -20.27
CA GLY A 434 14.20 4.07 -21.02
C GLY A 434 15.49 3.62 -20.34
N THR A 435 16.57 4.36 -20.58
CA THR A 435 17.91 3.97 -20.13
C THR A 435 18.15 4.39 -18.68
N ILE A 436 18.57 3.43 -17.85
CA ILE A 436 19.02 3.65 -16.48
C ILE A 436 20.55 3.53 -16.44
N ALA A 437 21.22 4.49 -15.82
CA ALA A 437 22.66 4.48 -15.62
C ALA A 437 23.00 3.83 -14.28
N SER A 438 23.81 2.78 -14.36
CA SER A 438 24.31 2.02 -13.22
C SER A 438 25.79 2.30 -12.99
N GLY A 439 26.24 2.42 -11.75
CA GLY A 439 27.65 2.62 -11.42
C GLY A 439 27.91 2.48 -9.93
N GLU A 440 29.14 2.69 -9.48
CA GLU A 440 29.50 2.70 -8.06
C GLU A 440 29.35 4.10 -7.43
N LEU A 441 29.31 5.15 -8.25
CA LEU A 441 29.23 6.52 -7.75
C LEU A 441 27.79 6.95 -7.47
N VAL A 442 27.59 7.60 -6.32
CA VAL A 442 26.36 8.35 -6.04
C VAL A 442 26.52 9.76 -6.59
N ILE A 443 25.76 10.09 -7.64
CA ILE A 443 25.82 11.41 -8.28
C ILE A 443 25.13 12.46 -7.40
N LYS A 444 25.88 13.52 -7.05
CA LYS A 444 25.41 14.70 -6.31
C LYS A 444 25.85 16.01 -6.98
N ASP A 445 26.10 15.95 -8.28
CA ASP A 445 26.57 17.07 -9.09
C ASP A 445 25.66 17.16 -10.32
N ALA A 446 24.87 18.23 -10.36
CA ALA A 446 23.90 18.46 -11.41
C ALA A 446 24.54 18.61 -12.80
N ARG A 447 25.72 19.24 -12.89
CA ARG A 447 26.41 19.42 -14.17
C ARG A 447 26.97 18.10 -14.69
N LEU A 448 27.53 17.29 -13.79
CA LEU A 448 27.98 15.94 -14.14
C LEU A 448 26.80 15.06 -14.59
N ARG A 449 25.69 15.09 -13.83
CA ARG A 449 24.45 14.40 -14.19
C ARG A 449 23.99 14.78 -15.59
N ASP A 450 23.87 16.07 -15.87
CA ASP A 450 23.36 16.57 -17.15
C ASP A 450 24.29 16.19 -18.31
N ALA A 451 25.61 16.33 -18.13
CA ALA A 451 26.60 15.94 -19.13
C ALA A 451 26.55 14.43 -19.45
N LEU A 452 26.42 13.58 -18.42
CA LEU A 452 26.27 12.13 -18.62
C LEU A 452 24.94 11.79 -19.31
N ALA A 453 23.86 12.44 -18.89
CA ALA A 453 22.52 12.19 -19.40
C ALA A 453 22.38 12.57 -20.87
N GLU A 454 22.94 13.70 -21.28
CA GLU A 454 22.96 14.14 -22.69
C GLU A 454 23.72 13.13 -23.58
N GLN A 455 24.84 12.60 -23.10
CA GLN A 455 25.67 11.67 -23.87
C GLN A 455 25.02 10.30 -24.09
N CYS A 456 24.17 9.85 -23.17
CA CYS A 456 23.69 8.46 -23.15
C CYS A 456 22.16 8.32 -23.00
N ASN A 457 21.42 9.42 -23.17
CA ASN A 457 19.97 9.47 -23.02
C ASN A 457 19.46 8.81 -21.73
N ILE A 458 20.09 9.19 -20.60
CA ILE A 458 19.83 8.60 -19.27
C ILE A 458 18.60 9.26 -18.67
N LEU A 459 17.73 8.44 -18.06
CA LEU A 459 16.56 8.92 -17.32
C LEU A 459 16.75 8.87 -15.80
N CYS A 460 17.59 7.95 -15.31
CA CYS A 460 17.80 7.72 -13.88
C CYS A 460 19.18 7.12 -13.60
N PHE A 461 19.77 7.45 -12.45
CA PHE A 461 20.99 6.85 -11.91
C PHE A 461 20.68 5.95 -10.70
N GLU A 462 21.35 4.80 -10.64
CA GLU A 462 21.30 3.84 -9.53
C GLU A 462 22.66 3.10 -9.40
N THR A 463 22.80 2.22 -8.39
CA THR A 463 24.12 1.70 -8.00
C THR A 463 24.28 0.17 -7.99
N GLU A 464 23.29 -0.61 -8.43
CA GLU A 464 23.32 -2.08 -8.26
C GLU A 464 23.14 -2.89 -9.55
N ALA A 465 22.48 -2.32 -10.57
CA ALA A 465 22.02 -3.08 -11.72
C ALA A 465 23.15 -3.72 -12.52
N ALA A 466 24.30 -3.05 -12.67
CA ALA A 466 25.43 -3.61 -13.43
C ALA A 466 25.93 -4.91 -12.80
N GLY A 467 25.92 -5.02 -11.46
CA GLY A 467 26.26 -6.24 -10.74
C GLY A 467 25.28 -7.39 -10.99
N VAL A 468 23.98 -7.11 -10.93
CA VAL A 468 22.94 -8.14 -11.18
C VAL A 468 22.96 -8.60 -12.64
N LEU A 469 22.98 -7.65 -13.57
CA LEU A 469 22.91 -7.90 -15.01
C LEU A 469 24.18 -8.55 -15.58
N ALA A 470 25.29 -8.54 -14.85
CA ALA A 470 26.49 -9.25 -15.25
C ALA A 470 26.26 -10.75 -15.41
N ASN A 471 25.41 -11.36 -14.57
CA ASN A 471 25.27 -12.82 -14.49
C ASN A 471 23.81 -13.33 -14.36
N PHE A 472 22.81 -12.44 -14.33
CA PHE A 472 21.42 -12.86 -14.21
C PHE A 472 20.43 -11.94 -14.96
N PRO A 473 19.44 -12.50 -15.70
CA PRO A 473 18.47 -11.68 -16.41
C PRO A 473 17.63 -10.83 -15.44
N CYS A 474 17.54 -9.52 -15.70
CA CYS A 474 16.90 -8.59 -14.76
C CYS A 474 16.12 -7.48 -15.47
N LEU A 475 15.02 -7.03 -14.85
CA LEU A 475 14.38 -5.75 -15.13
C LEU A 475 14.59 -4.82 -13.94
N VAL A 476 15.06 -3.61 -14.20
CA VAL A 476 15.34 -2.61 -13.18
C VAL A 476 14.19 -1.61 -13.10
N ILE A 477 13.70 -1.38 -11.88
CA ILE A 477 12.55 -0.52 -11.57
C ILE A 477 12.98 0.44 -10.47
N ARG A 478 13.05 1.75 -10.78
CA ARG A 478 13.53 2.78 -9.86
C ARG A 478 12.46 3.85 -9.63
N GLY A 479 12.04 4.00 -8.39
CA GLY A 479 11.26 5.16 -7.96
C GLY A 479 12.20 6.35 -7.78
N ILE A 480 11.81 7.51 -8.28
CA ILE A 480 12.67 8.68 -8.26
C ILE A 480 12.65 9.35 -6.88
N SER A 481 13.79 9.34 -6.19
CA SER A 481 13.94 9.87 -4.82
C SER A 481 14.64 11.23 -4.73
N ASP A 482 15.41 11.59 -5.75
CA ASP A 482 16.17 12.84 -5.82
C ASP A 482 16.52 13.15 -7.28
N TYR A 483 17.15 14.29 -7.53
CA TYR A 483 17.58 14.71 -8.87
C TYR A 483 19.08 14.57 -9.12
N CYS A 484 19.82 13.75 -8.37
CA CYS A 484 21.28 13.61 -8.50
C CYS A 484 22.06 14.94 -8.40
N ASP A 485 21.56 15.90 -7.61
CA ASP A 485 22.20 17.20 -7.41
C ASP A 485 22.74 17.35 -5.98
N SER A 486 23.31 18.52 -5.69
CA SER A 486 23.84 18.82 -4.36
C SER A 486 22.76 19.00 -3.28
N HIS A 487 21.48 19.05 -3.65
CA HIS A 487 20.34 19.26 -2.76
C HIS A 487 19.60 17.95 -2.40
N LYS A 488 20.11 16.80 -2.88
CA LYS A 488 19.64 15.45 -2.54
C LYS A 488 19.38 15.32 -1.03
N ASN A 489 18.23 14.74 -0.70
CA ASN A 489 17.77 14.47 0.65
C ASN A 489 16.89 13.21 0.68
N ASP A 490 16.54 12.75 1.88
CA ASP A 490 15.89 11.44 2.05
C ASP A 490 14.35 11.53 2.18
N TYR A 491 13.74 12.71 2.01
CA TYR A 491 12.29 12.90 2.25
C TYR A 491 11.42 12.02 1.33
N TRP A 492 11.89 11.76 0.12
CA TRP A 492 11.16 10.99 -0.88
C TRP A 492 11.50 9.50 -0.89
N HIS A 493 12.50 9.04 -0.12
CA HIS A 493 12.96 7.64 -0.15
C HIS A 493 11.83 6.64 0.07
N GLY A 494 10.97 6.88 1.06
CA GLY A 494 9.85 5.99 1.36
C GLY A 494 8.83 5.96 0.22
N TYR A 495 8.27 7.10 -0.17
CA TYR A 495 7.26 7.13 -1.24
C TYR A 495 7.80 6.63 -2.58
N ALA A 496 9.03 6.97 -2.97
CA ALA A 496 9.67 6.46 -4.18
C ALA A 496 9.85 4.93 -4.13
N ALA A 497 10.25 4.37 -2.99
CA ALA A 497 10.31 2.92 -2.81
C ALA A 497 8.92 2.27 -2.95
N ALA A 498 7.87 2.91 -2.40
CA ALA A 498 6.50 2.43 -2.53
C ALA A 498 6.00 2.44 -3.98
N THR A 499 6.28 3.50 -4.75
CA THR A 499 5.83 3.61 -6.15
C THR A 499 6.52 2.57 -7.03
N ALA A 500 7.83 2.36 -6.83
CA ALA A 500 8.59 1.30 -7.49
C ALA A 500 8.06 -0.11 -7.16
N ALA A 501 7.83 -0.40 -5.87
CA ALA A 501 7.30 -1.68 -5.41
C ALA A 501 5.87 -1.93 -5.90
N GLY A 502 5.01 -0.90 -5.88
CA GLY A 502 3.66 -0.95 -6.42
C GLY A 502 3.64 -1.27 -7.92
N TYR A 503 4.53 -0.65 -8.69
CA TYR A 503 4.70 -0.96 -10.11
C TYR A 503 5.17 -2.41 -10.32
N ALA A 504 6.18 -2.86 -9.57
CA ALA A 504 6.72 -4.22 -9.67
C ALA A 504 5.66 -5.28 -9.36
N ARG A 505 4.86 -5.07 -8.31
CA ARG A 505 3.70 -5.92 -7.99
C ARG A 505 2.71 -5.99 -9.15
N GLU A 506 2.37 -4.84 -9.72
CA GLU A 506 1.41 -4.79 -10.81
C GLU A 506 1.94 -5.50 -12.06
N LEU A 507 3.23 -5.29 -12.38
CA LEU A 507 3.93 -5.96 -13.49
C LEU A 507 3.85 -7.48 -13.38
N ILE A 508 4.05 -8.04 -12.17
CA ILE A 508 3.96 -9.49 -11.93
C ILE A 508 2.58 -10.05 -12.31
N SER A 509 1.51 -9.25 -12.19
CA SER A 509 0.16 -9.68 -12.57
C SER A 509 -0.01 -9.95 -14.08
N TYR A 510 0.88 -9.40 -14.91
CA TYR A 510 0.91 -9.58 -16.37
C TYR A 510 1.86 -10.71 -16.81
N ILE A 511 2.51 -11.40 -15.85
CA ILE A 511 3.35 -12.56 -16.14
C ILE A 511 2.46 -13.83 -16.16
N PRO A 512 2.58 -14.71 -17.17
CA PRO A 512 1.81 -15.96 -17.25
C PRO A 512 2.08 -16.88 -16.05
N LYS A 513 1.02 -17.39 -15.41
CA LYS A 513 1.11 -18.19 -14.17
C LYS A 513 1.76 -19.57 -14.36
N ASP A 514 1.61 -20.15 -15.54
CA ASP A 514 2.22 -21.42 -15.90
C ASP A 514 3.55 -21.16 -16.61
N MET A 515 4.58 -21.03 -15.79
CA MET A 515 5.96 -20.91 -16.23
C MET A 515 6.69 -22.26 -16.23
N SER A 516 5.95 -23.37 -16.43
CA SER A 516 6.52 -24.72 -16.53
C SER A 516 7.50 -24.79 -17.70
N ALA A 517 8.72 -25.25 -17.40
CA ALA A 517 9.74 -25.57 -18.39
C ALA A 517 9.34 -26.80 -19.22
#